data_AF-A0A1E5QFZ8-F1
#
_entry.id   AF-A0A1E5QFZ8-F1
#
_cell.length_a   1.000
_cell.length_b   1.000
_cell.length_c   1.000
_cell.angle_alpha   90.00
_cell.angle_beta   90.00
_cell.angle_gamma   90.00
#
_symmetry.space_group_name_H-M   'P 1'
#
loop_
_entity.id
_entity.type
_entity.pdbx_description
1 polymer ?
#
loop_
_entity_poly.entity_id
_entity_poly.type
_entity_poly.pdbx_seq_one_letter_code
_entity_poly.pdbx_strand_id
1 'polypeptide(L)'
;MDIYVRSRGFSQDSGYCWVPQKPSILSAYKITDLIQSEAFSIVLGRYNYQLILFVTGLDSGSLDFCDRKIRTSILWVGENTIETEEKLRAIAISLLQENFPIPVTLNDQNPIGFDVNFQQLRSTTISIHLQNSSPSKDRKIAPNTEEQRKSLRRDLQRYKLPEGDNRPLVIVTGIKQKSVLENSGVWRGLSSEVKKEEWFLPKESSLTQPTPQGLSPNQSYSALFFITMLLMGLALFLVS
;
A
#
# COMPACT_ATOMS: atom_id res chain seq x y z
N MET A 1 -4.28 -2.23 13.97
CA MET A 1 -4.12 -1.68 12.60
C MET A 1 -3.54 -0.29 12.72
N ASP A 2 -2.36 -0.10 12.16
CA ASP A 2 -1.66 1.17 12.11
C ASP A 2 -2.15 1.99 10.91
N ILE A 3 -2.13 3.31 11.07
CA ILE A 3 -2.58 4.26 10.05
C ILE A 3 -1.51 5.31 9.87
N TYR A 4 -1.14 5.55 8.61
CA TYR A 4 -0.16 6.53 8.22
C TYR A 4 -0.79 7.48 7.22
N VAL A 5 -0.57 8.77 7.40
CA VAL A 5 -1.13 9.80 6.52
C VAL A 5 0.01 10.62 5.94
N ARG A 6 -0.02 10.82 4.62
CA ARG A 6 0.86 11.74 3.93
C ARG A 6 0.05 12.92 3.44
N SER A 7 0.43 14.12 3.86
CA SER A 7 -0.18 15.36 3.37
C SER A 7 0.85 16.49 3.35
N ARG A 8 0.40 17.69 3.01
CA ARG A 8 1.19 18.92 2.93
C ARG A 8 0.53 19.98 3.80
N GLY A 9 1.34 20.82 4.44
CA GLY A 9 0.86 22.07 5.04
C GLY A 9 0.64 23.17 4.01
N PHE A 10 0.20 24.34 4.48
CA PHE A 10 -0.04 25.49 3.60
C PHE A 10 1.28 26.11 3.07
N SER A 11 2.31 26.20 3.93
CA SER A 11 3.54 26.94 3.62
C SER A 11 4.48 26.24 2.63
N GLN A 12 5.43 27.00 2.09
CA GLN A 12 6.49 26.47 1.23
C GLN A 12 7.38 25.47 1.98
N ASP A 13 7.68 25.74 3.25
CA ASP A 13 8.54 24.93 4.11
C ASP A 13 7.83 23.68 4.65
N SER A 14 6.49 23.71 4.74
CA SER A 14 5.65 22.58 5.16
C SER A 14 5.34 21.65 3.98
N GLY A 15 6.38 21.06 3.37
CA GLY A 15 6.27 20.13 2.25
C GLY A 15 5.50 18.84 2.57
N TYR A 16 5.36 17.97 1.56
CA TYR A 16 4.68 16.67 1.74
C TYR A 16 5.44 15.78 2.72
N CYS A 17 4.86 15.49 3.88
CA CYS A 17 5.44 14.64 4.91
C CYS A 17 4.49 13.53 5.35
N TRP A 18 5.05 12.49 5.97
CA TRP A 18 4.29 11.37 6.53
C TRP A 18 4.14 11.55 8.04
N VAL A 19 2.95 11.26 8.55
CA VAL A 19 2.63 11.24 9.98
C VAL A 19 2.11 9.85 10.36
N PRO A 20 2.67 9.19 11.39
CA PRO A 20 3.77 9.67 12.24
C PRO A 20 5.15 9.67 11.53
N GLN A 21 5.43 8.67 10.68
CA GLN A 21 6.63 8.61 9.85
C GLN A 21 6.36 7.76 8.61
N LYS A 22 7.24 7.82 7.60
CA LYS A 22 7.06 7.01 6.38
C LYS A 22 7.15 5.52 6.76
N PRO A 23 6.11 4.72 6.46
CA PRO A 23 6.11 3.31 6.78
C PRO A 23 7.07 2.54 5.86
N SER A 24 7.93 1.72 6.46
CA SER A 24 9.01 0.99 5.75
C SER A 24 8.48 0.02 4.69
N ILE A 25 7.29 -0.56 4.91
CA ILE A 25 6.62 -1.49 4.00
C ILE A 25 6.49 -0.93 2.58
N LEU A 26 6.26 0.37 2.42
CA LEU A 26 6.14 1.02 1.11
C LEU A 26 7.42 0.90 0.29
N SER A 27 8.57 1.07 0.93
CA SER A 27 9.88 0.99 0.29
C SER A 27 10.36 -0.45 0.15
N ALA A 28 10.12 -1.30 1.15
CA ALA A 28 10.52 -2.71 1.12
C ALA A 28 9.90 -3.49 -0.06
N TYR A 29 8.64 -3.18 -0.39
CA TYR A 29 7.89 -3.88 -1.43
C TYR A 29 7.63 -3.04 -2.68
N LYS A 30 8.26 -1.87 -2.80
CA LYS A 30 8.11 -0.96 -3.95
C LYS A 30 6.65 -0.66 -4.31
N ILE A 31 5.78 -0.55 -3.29
CA ILE A 31 4.34 -0.39 -3.48
C ILE A 31 4.03 0.91 -4.22
N THR A 32 4.84 1.95 -4.03
CA THR A 32 4.72 3.23 -4.74
C THR A 32 4.92 3.09 -6.24
N ASP A 33 5.63 2.07 -6.71
CA ASP A 33 5.88 1.86 -8.15
C ASP A 33 4.63 1.35 -8.87
N LEU A 34 3.65 0.83 -8.11
CA LEU A 34 2.36 0.35 -8.61
C LEU A 34 1.34 1.46 -8.84
N ILE A 35 1.61 2.69 -8.37
CA ILE A 35 0.68 3.83 -8.45
C ILE A 35 1.43 5.15 -8.68
N GLN A 36 0.70 6.26 -8.67
CA GLN A 36 1.27 7.61 -8.69
C GLN A 36 0.61 8.45 -7.60
N SER A 37 1.40 9.24 -6.88
CA SER A 37 0.92 10.00 -5.70
C SER A 37 -0.10 11.07 -6.05
N GLU A 38 -0.04 11.59 -7.27
CA GLU A 38 -0.78 12.75 -7.75
C GLU A 38 -2.21 12.39 -8.16
N ALA A 39 -2.46 11.10 -8.42
CA ALA A 39 -3.75 10.59 -8.88
C ALA A 39 -4.40 9.69 -7.83
N PHE A 40 -5.75 9.69 -7.83
CA PHE A 40 -6.51 8.75 -7.02
C PHE A 40 -6.14 7.32 -7.41
N SER A 41 -5.58 6.59 -6.46
CA SER A 41 -5.19 5.20 -6.65
C SER A 41 -5.43 4.40 -5.37
N ILE A 42 -5.68 3.10 -5.53
CA ILE A 42 -5.87 2.15 -4.43
C ILE A 42 -4.94 0.96 -4.66
N VAL A 43 -4.22 0.54 -3.63
CA VAL A 43 -3.52 -0.74 -3.58
C VAL A 43 -3.95 -1.49 -2.33
N LEU A 44 -4.57 -2.66 -2.51
CA LEU A 44 -4.83 -3.62 -1.45
C LEU A 44 -3.91 -4.81 -1.67
N GLY A 45 -3.18 -5.25 -0.65
CA GLY A 45 -2.20 -6.33 -0.81
C GLY A 45 -1.81 -7.02 0.48
N ARG A 46 -1.11 -8.14 0.32
CA ARG A 46 -0.51 -8.92 1.41
C ARG A 46 1.00 -8.85 1.27
N TYR A 47 1.68 -8.42 2.33
CA TYR A 47 3.13 -8.31 2.37
C TYR A 47 3.62 -8.64 3.77
N ASN A 48 4.57 -9.57 3.90
CA ASN A 48 5.13 -10.01 5.18
C ASN A 48 4.07 -10.39 6.22
N TYR A 49 3.07 -11.18 5.85
CA TYR A 49 1.94 -11.53 6.72
C TYR A 49 1.13 -10.32 7.23
N GLN A 50 1.28 -9.15 6.62
CA GLN A 50 0.48 -7.97 6.88
C GLN A 50 -0.46 -7.71 5.71
N LEU A 51 -1.64 -7.23 6.06
CA LEU A 51 -2.61 -6.69 5.13
C LEU A 51 -2.44 -5.18 5.04
N ILE A 52 -2.36 -4.66 3.83
CA ILE A 52 -2.29 -3.22 3.61
C ILE A 52 -3.39 -2.74 2.69
N LEU A 53 -3.84 -1.52 2.95
CA LEU A 53 -4.60 -0.71 2.02
C LEU A 53 -3.88 0.64 1.87
N PHE A 54 -3.38 0.94 0.69
CA PHE A 54 -2.74 2.20 0.38
C PHE A 54 -3.58 2.99 -0.60
N VAL A 55 -3.91 4.23 -0.25
CA VAL A 55 -4.66 5.16 -1.09
C VAL A 55 -3.87 6.44 -1.29
N THR A 56 -3.87 6.95 -2.53
CA THR A 56 -3.25 8.24 -2.89
C THR A 56 -4.26 9.17 -3.55
N GLY A 57 -3.90 10.44 -3.71
CA GLY A 57 -4.67 11.38 -4.53
C GLY A 57 -6.02 11.82 -3.94
N LEU A 58 -6.27 11.61 -2.65
CA LEU A 58 -7.49 12.08 -1.99
C LEU A 58 -7.49 13.61 -1.96
N ASP A 59 -8.51 14.24 -2.53
CA ASP A 59 -8.62 15.70 -2.64
C ASP A 59 -9.12 16.30 -1.33
N SER A 60 -8.24 16.88 -0.50
CA SER A 60 -8.66 17.44 0.80
C SER A 60 -9.56 18.67 0.69
N GLY A 61 -9.83 19.15 -0.53
CA GLY A 61 -10.55 20.41 -0.78
C GLY A 61 -9.72 21.65 -0.44
N SER A 62 -8.53 21.47 0.14
CA SER A 62 -7.61 22.53 0.51
C SER A 62 -6.64 22.83 -0.64
N LEU A 63 -6.23 24.09 -0.74
CA LEU A 63 -5.21 24.54 -1.67
C LEU A 63 -3.90 24.82 -0.92
N ASP A 64 -2.78 24.62 -1.59
CA ASP A 64 -1.47 25.07 -1.10
C ASP A 64 -1.23 26.55 -1.45
N PHE A 65 -0.09 27.10 -1.03
CA PHE A 65 0.33 28.48 -1.32
C PHE A 65 0.49 28.83 -2.81
N CYS A 66 0.41 27.86 -3.72
CA CYS A 66 0.45 28.05 -5.17
C CYS A 66 -0.90 27.72 -5.83
N ASP A 67 -2.01 27.77 -5.08
CA ASP A 67 -3.36 27.44 -5.55
C ASP A 67 -3.51 26.02 -6.13
N ARG A 68 -2.62 25.09 -5.73
CA ARG A 68 -2.72 23.68 -6.14
C ARG A 68 -3.48 22.89 -5.10
N LYS A 69 -4.33 21.99 -5.57
CA LYS A 69 -5.05 21.05 -4.69
C LYS A 69 -4.08 20.17 -3.90
N ILE A 70 -4.23 20.16 -2.58
CA ILE A 70 -3.48 19.28 -1.69
C ILE A 70 -4.07 17.87 -1.80
N ARG A 71 -3.18 16.89 -2.04
CA ARG A 71 -3.54 15.49 -2.26
C ARG A 71 -3.06 14.64 -1.10
N THR A 72 -4.00 14.12 -0.32
CA THR A 72 -3.69 13.28 0.82
C THR A 72 -3.50 11.82 0.38
N SER A 73 -2.56 11.13 1.01
CA SER A 73 -2.42 9.67 0.91
C SER A 73 -2.60 9.04 2.29
N ILE A 74 -3.21 7.86 2.34
CA ILE A 74 -3.47 7.13 3.59
C ILE A 74 -3.05 5.68 3.39
N LEU A 75 -2.25 5.15 4.32
CA LEU A 75 -1.91 3.74 4.40
C LEU A 75 -2.47 3.16 5.69
N TRP A 76 -3.23 2.08 5.55
CA TRP A 76 -3.59 1.19 6.65
C TRP A 76 -2.72 -0.06 6.59
N VAL A 77 -2.18 -0.47 7.74
CA VAL A 77 -1.39 -1.70 7.90
C VAL A 77 -1.96 -2.49 9.07
N GLY A 78 -2.38 -3.73 8.82
CA GLY A 78 -2.91 -4.61 9.85
C GLY A 78 -2.37 -6.03 9.71
N GLU A 79 -2.65 -6.85 10.71
CA GLU A 79 -2.30 -8.26 10.68
C GLU A 79 -3.11 -9.01 9.61
N ASN A 80 -2.58 -10.11 9.09
CA ASN A 80 -3.33 -10.98 8.19
C ASN A 80 -4.40 -11.79 8.94
N THR A 81 -5.48 -11.13 9.33
CA THR A 81 -6.66 -11.72 9.98
C THR A 81 -7.92 -11.47 9.16
N ILE A 82 -8.96 -12.30 9.36
CA ILE A 82 -10.26 -12.14 8.70
C ILE A 82 -10.86 -10.76 9.03
N GLU A 83 -10.79 -10.32 10.29
CA GLU A 83 -11.31 -9.02 10.73
C GLU A 83 -10.62 -7.86 10.00
N THR A 84 -9.28 -7.90 9.90
CA THR A 84 -8.52 -6.87 9.18
C THR A 84 -8.90 -6.85 7.70
N GLU A 85 -9.01 -8.03 7.08
CA GLU A 85 -9.40 -8.15 5.69
C GLU A 85 -10.78 -7.55 5.43
N GLU A 86 -11.77 -7.89 6.24
CA GLU A 86 -13.13 -7.38 6.12
C GLU A 86 -13.14 -5.84 6.26
N LYS A 87 -12.42 -5.31 7.24
CA LYS A 87 -12.29 -3.86 7.44
C LYS A 87 -11.65 -3.16 6.25
N LEU A 88 -10.54 -3.68 5.72
CA LEU A 88 -9.86 -3.07 4.58
C LEU A 88 -10.67 -3.20 3.28
N ARG A 89 -11.38 -4.31 3.07
CA ARG A 89 -12.31 -4.48 1.93
C ARG A 89 -13.45 -3.47 2.02
N ALA A 90 -14.04 -3.29 3.20
CA ALA A 90 -15.11 -2.31 3.40
C ALA A 90 -14.62 -0.87 3.10
N ILE A 91 -13.43 -0.50 3.60
CA ILE A 91 -12.80 0.79 3.30
C ILE A 91 -12.56 0.96 1.80
N ALA A 92 -11.98 -0.04 1.13
CA ALA A 92 -11.76 0.00 -0.32
C ALA A 92 -13.06 0.17 -1.11
N ILE A 93 -14.15 -0.51 -0.71
CA ILE A 93 -15.45 -0.37 -1.36
C ILE A 93 -16.01 1.05 -1.20
N SER A 94 -15.93 1.63 0.00
CA SER A 94 -16.37 3.00 0.27
C SER A 94 -15.56 4.04 -0.51
N LEU A 95 -14.24 3.85 -0.61
CA LEU A 95 -13.36 4.69 -1.44
C LEU A 95 -13.73 4.62 -2.93
N LEU A 96 -14.08 3.44 -3.44
CA LEU A 96 -14.55 3.25 -4.81
C LEU A 96 -15.93 3.86 -5.08
N GLN A 97 -16.65 4.30 -4.04
CA GLN A 97 -17.89 5.07 -4.15
C GLN A 97 -17.65 6.58 -4.01
N GLU A 98 -16.40 7.01 -3.85
CA GLU A 98 -16.01 8.41 -3.63
C GLU A 98 -16.69 9.03 -2.39
N ASN A 99 -17.10 8.18 -1.44
CA ASN A 99 -17.80 8.57 -0.22
C ASN A 99 -16.95 8.24 1.01
N PHE A 100 -15.72 8.75 1.03
CA PHE A 100 -14.78 8.54 2.13
C PHE A 100 -14.34 9.88 2.74
N PRO A 101 -14.48 10.06 4.06
CA PRO A 101 -14.12 11.32 4.70
C PRO A 101 -12.61 11.52 4.66
N ILE A 102 -12.17 12.75 4.38
CA ILE A 102 -10.76 13.09 4.38
C ILE A 102 -10.39 13.59 5.78
N PRO A 103 -9.44 12.93 6.46
CA PRO A 103 -9.19 13.14 7.89
C PRO A 103 -8.18 14.26 8.14
N VAL A 104 -7.90 15.12 7.15
CA VAL A 104 -6.81 16.10 7.20
C VAL A 104 -7.38 17.51 7.16
N THR A 105 -6.93 18.34 8.09
CA THR A 105 -7.25 19.76 8.16
C THR A 105 -5.95 20.56 8.21
N LEU A 106 -5.86 21.65 7.45
CA LEU A 106 -4.72 22.55 7.56
C LEU A 106 -4.67 23.21 8.94
N ASN A 107 -3.46 23.32 9.51
CA ASN A 107 -3.24 23.96 10.79
C ASN A 107 -1.84 24.60 10.81
N ASP A 108 -1.79 25.92 10.68
CA ASP A 108 -0.55 26.69 10.67
C ASP A 108 0.15 26.78 12.04
N GLN A 109 -0.55 26.42 13.12
CA GLN A 109 0.04 26.30 14.46
C GLN A 109 0.80 24.98 14.63
N ASN A 110 0.49 23.99 13.79
CA ASN A 110 1.20 22.73 13.78
C ASN A 110 2.49 22.89 12.93
N PRO A 111 3.69 22.54 13.44
CA PRO A 111 4.95 22.70 12.68
C PRO A 111 4.98 21.99 11.32
N ILE A 112 4.22 20.91 11.14
CA ILE A 112 4.08 20.22 9.85
C ILE A 112 3.00 20.82 8.94
N GLY A 113 2.19 21.75 9.47
CA GLY A 113 1.20 22.55 8.76
C GLY A 113 -0.19 21.90 8.59
N PHE A 114 -0.45 20.74 9.20
CA PHE A 114 -1.75 20.08 9.17
C PHE A 114 -1.96 19.16 10.37
N ASP A 115 -3.23 18.94 10.72
CA ASP A 115 -3.67 17.94 11.69
C ASP A 115 -4.32 16.75 11.01
N VAL A 116 -4.25 15.59 11.67
CA VAL A 116 -4.87 14.34 11.22
C VAL A 116 -5.84 13.82 12.27
N ASN A 117 -7.10 13.67 11.91
CA ASN A 117 -8.12 13.06 12.75
C ASN A 117 -8.02 11.52 12.69
N PHE A 118 -7.03 10.96 13.38
CA PHE A 118 -6.84 9.50 13.47
C PHE A 118 -8.02 8.80 14.15
N GLN A 119 -8.71 9.48 15.07
CA GLN A 119 -9.88 8.91 15.72
C GLN A 119 -11.00 8.65 14.71
N GLN A 120 -11.30 9.62 13.85
CA GLN A 120 -12.27 9.45 12.76
C GLN A 120 -11.90 8.28 11.86
N LEU A 121 -10.63 8.17 11.43
CA LEU A 121 -10.18 7.05 10.61
C LEU A 121 -10.34 5.69 11.29
N ARG A 122 -10.12 5.61 12.62
CA ARG A 122 -10.26 4.38 13.39
C ARG A 122 -11.72 4.00 13.60
N SER A 123 -12.57 5.00 13.86
CA SER A 123 -13.99 4.88 14.15
C SER A 123 -14.89 4.94 12.92
N THR A 124 -14.32 5.03 11.70
CA THR A 124 -15.10 4.98 10.46
C THR A 124 -15.72 3.59 10.35
N THR A 125 -16.94 3.46 10.85
CA THR A 125 -17.75 2.24 10.74
C THR A 125 -18.36 2.22 9.35
N ILE A 126 -17.92 1.27 8.54
CA ILE A 126 -18.43 1.10 7.18
C ILE A 126 -19.33 -0.12 7.20
N SER A 127 -20.64 0.13 7.29
CA SER A 127 -21.67 -0.92 7.28
C SER A 127 -21.84 -1.47 5.86
N ILE A 128 -20.95 -2.37 5.47
CA ILE A 128 -21.03 -3.12 4.20
C ILE A 128 -21.18 -4.59 4.53
N HIS A 129 -22.22 -5.22 3.96
CA HIS A 129 -22.39 -6.66 4.06
C HIS A 129 -21.38 -7.39 3.16
N LEU A 130 -20.54 -8.23 3.78
CA LEU A 130 -19.54 -9.06 3.10
C LEU A 130 -19.98 -10.53 3.11
N GLN A 131 -19.95 -11.18 1.95
CA GLN A 131 -20.43 -12.58 1.81
C GLN A 131 -19.34 -13.62 2.08
N ASN A 132 -18.06 -13.20 2.04
CA ASN A 132 -16.90 -14.03 2.37
C ASN A 132 -16.80 -15.37 1.62
N SER A 133 -17.27 -15.41 0.37
CA SER A 133 -17.10 -16.56 -0.52
C SER A 133 -15.62 -16.77 -0.87
N SER A 134 -15.24 -17.99 -1.23
CA SER A 134 -13.88 -18.30 -1.67
C SER A 134 -13.49 -17.50 -2.92
N PRO A 135 -12.26 -16.96 -3.00
CA PRO A 135 -11.81 -16.17 -4.14
C PRO A 135 -11.73 -17.00 -5.42
N SER A 136 -12.07 -16.38 -6.55
CA SER A 136 -11.66 -16.92 -7.86
C SER A 136 -10.14 -16.84 -8.01
N LYS A 137 -9.54 -17.88 -8.62
CA LYS A 137 -8.11 -17.93 -8.96
C LYS A 137 -7.75 -17.01 -10.13
N ASP A 138 -8.74 -16.56 -10.89
CA ASP A 138 -8.52 -15.74 -12.08
C ASP A 138 -7.98 -14.37 -11.70
N ARG A 139 -6.87 -13.99 -12.34
CA ARG A 139 -6.39 -12.61 -12.36
C ARG A 139 -7.12 -11.87 -13.46
N LYS A 140 -7.67 -10.70 -13.15
CA LYS A 140 -8.43 -9.91 -14.12
C LYS A 140 -7.93 -8.47 -14.15
N ILE A 141 -7.75 -7.94 -15.35
CA ILE A 141 -7.41 -6.53 -15.59
C ILE A 141 -8.47 -5.91 -16.49
N ALA A 142 -8.84 -4.66 -16.24
CA ALA A 142 -9.87 -3.94 -16.97
C ALA A 142 -9.58 -2.42 -16.98
N PRO A 143 -10.32 -1.62 -17.77
CA PRO A 143 -10.19 -0.17 -17.77
C PRO A 143 -10.78 0.40 -16.48
N ASN A 144 -10.27 1.53 -16.02
CA ASN A 144 -10.76 2.20 -14.82
C ASN A 144 -12.03 3.04 -15.10
N THR A 145 -13.13 2.37 -15.49
CA THR A 145 -14.45 3.00 -15.70
C THR A 145 -15.36 2.81 -14.48
N GLU A 146 -16.47 3.55 -14.43
CA GLU A 146 -17.45 3.43 -13.36
C GLU A 146 -18.07 2.02 -13.27
N GLU A 147 -18.33 1.39 -14.43
CA GLU A 147 -18.87 0.03 -14.54
C GLU A 147 -17.88 -0.99 -13.96
N GLN A 148 -16.59 -0.83 -14.25
CA GLN A 148 -15.57 -1.74 -13.74
C GLN A 148 -15.26 -1.51 -12.27
N ARG A 149 -15.33 -0.26 -11.78
CA ARG A 149 -15.34 0.03 -10.34
C ARG A 149 -16.55 -0.61 -9.64
N LYS A 150 -17.76 -0.51 -10.21
CA LYS A 150 -18.95 -1.22 -9.73
C LYS A 150 -18.73 -2.73 -9.68
N SER A 151 -18.11 -3.30 -10.71
CA SER A 151 -17.77 -4.72 -10.75
C SER A 151 -16.75 -5.13 -9.69
N LEU A 152 -15.70 -4.33 -9.50
CA LEU A 152 -14.69 -4.54 -8.46
C LEU A 152 -15.32 -4.48 -7.06
N ARG A 153 -16.23 -3.53 -6.80
CA ARG A 153 -16.96 -3.48 -5.54
C ARG A 153 -17.76 -4.76 -5.29
N ARG A 154 -18.46 -5.28 -6.31
CA ARG A 154 -19.18 -6.56 -6.21
C ARG A 154 -18.23 -7.71 -5.87
N ASP A 155 -17.07 -7.77 -6.50
CA ASP A 155 -16.06 -8.79 -6.19
C ASP A 155 -15.54 -8.65 -4.76
N LEU A 156 -15.24 -7.43 -4.30
CA LEU A 156 -14.80 -7.16 -2.93
C LEU A 156 -15.90 -7.39 -1.89
N GLN A 157 -17.18 -7.28 -2.22
CA GLN A 157 -18.28 -7.64 -1.33
C GLN A 157 -18.45 -9.16 -1.24
N ARG A 158 -18.34 -9.84 -2.38
CA ARG A 158 -18.61 -11.28 -2.50
C ARG A 158 -17.48 -12.15 -1.96
N TYR A 159 -16.25 -11.87 -2.38
CA TYR A 159 -15.13 -12.78 -2.20
C TYR A 159 -14.15 -12.31 -1.12
N LYS A 160 -13.62 -13.27 -0.37
CA LYS A 160 -12.38 -13.07 0.39
C LYS A 160 -11.23 -12.72 -0.54
N LEU A 161 -10.20 -12.09 0.00
CA LEU A 161 -8.96 -11.85 -0.72
C LEU A 161 -8.21 -13.16 -0.95
N PRO A 162 -7.64 -13.38 -2.15
CA PRO A 162 -6.77 -14.52 -2.39
C PRO A 162 -5.65 -14.62 -1.37
N GLU A 163 -5.37 -15.85 -0.95
CA GLU A 163 -4.20 -16.19 -0.13
C GLU A 163 -2.90 -16.04 -0.91
N GLY A 164 -1.77 -16.08 -0.20
CA GLY A 164 -0.43 -15.89 -0.76
C GLY A 164 0.12 -14.51 -0.43
N ASP A 165 1.40 -14.49 -0.07
CA ASP A 165 2.07 -13.31 0.48
C ASP A 165 2.92 -12.57 -0.56
N ASN A 166 3.34 -11.36 -0.19
CA ASN A 166 4.24 -10.48 -0.95
C ASN A 166 3.73 -10.10 -2.34
N ARG A 167 2.44 -9.78 -2.45
CA ARG A 167 1.83 -9.36 -3.72
C ARG A 167 0.68 -8.37 -3.56
N PRO A 168 0.48 -7.49 -4.56
CA PRO A 168 -0.75 -6.74 -4.66
C PRO A 168 -1.91 -7.65 -5.06
N LEU A 169 -3.08 -7.39 -4.50
CA LEU A 169 -4.32 -8.12 -4.77
C LEU A 169 -5.30 -7.24 -5.54
N VAL A 170 -5.42 -5.97 -5.18
CA VAL A 170 -6.19 -4.97 -5.90
C VAL A 170 -5.30 -3.80 -6.24
N ILE A 171 -5.34 -3.37 -7.50
CA ILE A 171 -4.74 -2.10 -7.94
C ILE A 171 -5.81 -1.33 -8.70
N VAL A 172 -6.06 -0.10 -8.30
CA VAL A 172 -6.85 0.87 -9.08
C VAL A 172 -5.96 2.08 -9.28
N THR A 173 -5.77 2.50 -10.52
CA THR A 173 -4.88 3.63 -10.84
C THR A 173 -5.33 4.37 -12.09
N GLY A 174 -4.96 5.65 -12.18
CA GLY A 174 -5.24 6.46 -13.36
C GLY A 174 -4.18 6.34 -14.46
N ILE A 175 -2.95 5.90 -14.15
CA ILE A 175 -1.79 6.26 -15.00
C ILE A 175 -0.85 5.09 -15.30
N LYS A 176 -0.88 3.99 -14.54
CA LYS A 176 0.03 2.86 -14.82
C LYS A 176 -0.42 2.03 -16.00
N GLN A 177 0.51 1.70 -16.88
CA GLN A 177 0.25 0.86 -18.04
C GLN A 177 -0.18 -0.55 -17.64
N LYS A 178 -0.89 -1.20 -18.56
CA LYS A 178 -1.33 -2.60 -18.46
C LYS A 178 -0.21 -3.55 -18.02
N SER A 179 0.98 -3.43 -18.60
CA SER A 179 2.13 -4.30 -18.32
C SER A 179 2.57 -4.27 -16.85
N VAL A 180 2.44 -3.13 -16.17
CA VAL A 180 2.73 -3.00 -14.74
C VAL A 180 1.78 -3.87 -13.94
N LEU A 181 0.48 -3.83 -14.25
CA LEU A 181 -0.53 -4.64 -13.57
C LEU A 181 -0.31 -6.14 -13.83
N GLU A 182 -0.01 -6.53 -15.07
CA GLU A 182 0.27 -7.92 -15.44
C GLU A 182 1.49 -8.48 -14.69
N ASN A 183 2.60 -7.73 -14.70
CA ASN A 183 3.85 -8.13 -14.05
C ASN A 183 3.74 -8.15 -12.51
N SER A 184 2.84 -7.35 -11.95
CA SER A 184 2.60 -7.33 -10.49
C SER A 184 1.87 -8.58 -9.98
N GLY A 185 1.27 -9.37 -10.88
CA GLY A 185 0.47 -10.54 -10.51
C GLY A 185 -0.84 -10.21 -9.78
N VAL A 186 -1.35 -8.98 -9.95
CA VAL A 186 -2.56 -8.48 -9.28
C VAL A 186 -3.77 -9.37 -9.57
N TRP A 187 -4.62 -9.58 -8.54
CA TRP A 187 -5.86 -10.33 -8.70
C TRP A 187 -6.94 -9.51 -9.43
N ARG A 188 -7.10 -8.23 -9.06
CA ARG A 188 -7.97 -7.26 -9.74
C ARG A 188 -7.22 -5.96 -10.02
N GLY A 189 -6.97 -5.69 -11.30
CA GLY A 189 -6.33 -4.47 -11.75
C GLY A 189 -7.26 -3.58 -12.57
N LEU A 190 -7.40 -2.31 -12.19
CA LEU A 190 -8.06 -1.28 -12.98
C LEU A 190 -7.05 -0.19 -13.34
N SER A 191 -6.94 0.14 -14.62
CA SER A 191 -6.11 1.26 -15.07
C SER A 191 -6.80 2.06 -16.17
N SER A 192 -6.71 3.39 -16.14
CA SER A 192 -7.21 4.23 -17.24
C SER A 192 -6.39 4.09 -18.53
N GLU A 193 -5.17 3.54 -18.46
CA GLU A 193 -4.32 3.26 -19.63
C GLU A 193 -4.69 1.95 -20.35
N VAL A 194 -5.61 1.17 -19.79
CA VAL A 194 -6.16 -0.02 -20.44
C VAL A 194 -7.31 0.43 -21.35
N LYS A 195 -7.25 0.08 -22.63
CA LYS A 195 -8.26 0.50 -23.64
C LYS A 195 -9.36 -0.53 -23.91
N LYS A 196 -9.19 -1.77 -23.47
CA LYS A 196 -10.20 -2.83 -23.69
C LYS A 196 -11.36 -2.60 -22.73
N GLU A 197 -12.61 -2.65 -23.18
CA GLU A 197 -13.78 -2.26 -22.37
C GLU A 197 -14.16 -3.25 -21.25
N GLU A 198 -13.69 -4.50 -21.35
CA GLU A 198 -14.05 -5.59 -20.44
C GLU A 198 -12.86 -6.19 -19.69
N TRP A 199 -13.16 -6.89 -18.57
CA TRP A 199 -12.19 -7.72 -17.86
C TRP A 199 -11.55 -8.74 -18.80
N PHE A 200 -10.23 -8.78 -18.80
CA PHE A 200 -9.48 -9.83 -19.49
C PHE A 200 -8.53 -10.54 -18.54
N LEU A 201 -8.28 -11.81 -18.85
CA LEU A 201 -7.27 -12.62 -18.19
C LEU A 201 -5.90 -12.25 -18.77
N PRO A 202 -4.92 -11.84 -17.94
CA PRO A 202 -3.54 -11.73 -18.39
C PRO A 202 -3.07 -13.07 -18.95
N LYS A 203 -2.24 -13.04 -19.99
CA LYS A 203 -1.48 -14.23 -20.37
C LYS A 203 -0.63 -14.62 -19.16
N GLU A 204 -0.51 -15.92 -18.87
CA GLU A 204 0.41 -16.37 -17.82
C GLU A 204 1.82 -15.88 -18.16
N SER A 205 2.24 -14.80 -17.51
CA SER A 205 3.64 -14.43 -17.45
C SER A 205 4.32 -15.44 -16.53
N SER A 206 5.42 -16.02 -17.01
CA SER A 206 6.40 -16.72 -16.19
C SER A 206 6.92 -15.74 -15.14
N LEU A 207 6.26 -15.71 -13.98
CA LEU A 207 6.62 -14.86 -12.85
C LEU A 207 8.00 -15.29 -12.33
N THR A 208 9.06 -14.56 -12.70
CA THR A 208 10.21 -14.40 -11.81
C THR A 208 9.72 -13.60 -10.62
N GLN A 209 9.55 -14.26 -9.48
CA GLN A 209 9.29 -13.59 -8.22
C GLN A 209 10.36 -12.50 -8.02
N PRO A 210 10.00 -11.26 -7.67
CA PRO A 210 10.99 -10.35 -7.11
C PRO A 210 11.44 -10.99 -5.80
N THR A 211 12.63 -11.60 -5.82
CA THR A 211 13.33 -11.99 -4.60
C THR A 211 13.36 -10.74 -3.72
N PRO A 212 12.83 -10.78 -2.49
CA PRO A 212 13.17 -9.75 -1.52
C PRO A 212 14.69 -9.69 -1.54
N GLN A 213 15.28 -8.53 -1.85
CA GLN A 213 16.70 -8.36 -1.61
C GLN A 213 16.87 -8.56 -0.12
N GLY A 214 17.27 -9.78 0.25
CA GLY A 214 17.54 -10.15 1.61
C GLY A 214 18.56 -9.15 2.15
N LEU A 215 18.33 -8.73 3.38
CA LEU A 215 19.39 -8.27 4.27
C LEU A 215 20.63 -9.12 3.98
N SER A 216 21.66 -8.52 3.39
CA SER A 216 22.91 -9.18 3.12
C SER A 216 23.43 -9.77 4.43
N PRO A 217 23.58 -11.11 4.57
CA PRO A 217 24.26 -11.67 5.72
C PRO A 217 25.76 -11.53 5.48
N ASN A 218 26.27 -10.30 5.47
CA ASN A 218 27.69 -10.04 5.25
C ASN A 218 28.24 -8.90 6.11
N GLN A 219 27.74 -8.80 7.35
CA GLN A 219 28.37 -8.00 8.42
C GLN A 219 28.53 -8.76 9.74
N SER A 220 28.51 -10.10 9.75
CA SER A 220 28.70 -10.89 10.97
C SER A 220 29.81 -11.95 10.89
N TYR A 221 30.72 -11.85 9.92
CA TYR A 221 31.92 -12.70 9.88
C TYR A 221 33.20 -11.99 10.32
N SER A 222 33.21 -10.65 10.44
CA SER A 222 34.38 -9.94 10.97
C SER A 222 34.55 -10.13 12.48
N ALA A 223 33.46 -10.02 13.25
CA ALA A 223 33.52 -10.17 14.71
C ALA A 223 33.94 -11.59 15.15
N LEU A 224 33.44 -12.64 14.49
CA LEU A 224 33.83 -14.02 14.84
C LEU A 224 35.29 -14.31 14.49
N PHE A 225 35.81 -13.75 13.40
CA PHE A 225 37.21 -13.93 12.99
C PHE A 225 38.20 -13.21 13.92
N PHE A 226 37.82 -12.04 14.45
CA PHE A 226 38.62 -11.35 15.46
C PHE A 226 38.61 -12.09 16.81
N ILE A 227 37.48 -12.67 17.21
CA ILE A 227 37.37 -13.44 18.47
C ILE A 227 38.20 -14.73 18.39
N THR A 228 38.19 -15.44 17.26
CA THR A 228 39.01 -16.66 17.10
C THR A 228 40.51 -16.36 17.03
N MET A 229 40.91 -15.28 16.35
CA MET A 229 42.32 -14.83 16.34
C MET A 229 42.81 -14.40 17.72
N LEU A 230 41.97 -13.72 18.51
CA LEU A 230 42.33 -13.30 19.88
C LEU A 230 42.52 -14.51 20.82
N LEU A 231 41.65 -15.52 20.72
CA LEU A 231 41.75 -16.74 21.52
C LEU A 231 42.97 -17.59 21.15
N MET A 232 43.32 -17.64 19.87
CA MET A 232 44.49 -18.39 19.40
C MET A 232 45.82 -17.70 19.77
N GLY A 233 45.84 -16.36 19.79
CA GLY A 233 46.99 -15.59 20.28
C GLY A 233 47.21 -15.74 21.79
N LEU A 234 46.15 -15.77 22.59
CA LEU A 234 46.22 -16.02 24.03
C LEU A 234 46.71 -17.43 24.37
N ALA A 235 46.34 -18.44 23.58
CA ALA A 235 46.80 -19.81 23.77
C ALA A 235 48.30 -19.97 23.49
N LEU A 236 48.85 -19.23 22.51
CA LEU A 236 50.29 -19.26 22.22
C LEU A 236 51.12 -18.50 23.28
N PHE A 237 50.54 -17.46 23.89
CA PHE A 237 51.20 -16.70 24.97
C PHE A 237 51.23 -17.46 26.31
N LEU A 238 50.35 -18.44 26.52
CA LEU A 238 50.32 -19.27 27.73
C LEU A 238 51.23 -20.51 27.65
N VAL A 239 51.79 -20.81 26.47
CA VAL A 239 52.64 -22.00 26.21
C VAL A 239 54.09 -21.60 25.90
N SER A 240 54.42 -20.30 25.90
CA SER A 240 55.78 -19.75 25.75
C SER A 240 56.28 -19.22 27.09
#